data_AF-A0A4U1I9K9-F1
#
_entry.id   AF-A0A4U1I9K9-F1
#
_cell.length_a   1.000
_cell.length_b   1.000
_cell.length_c   1.000
_cell.angle_alpha   90.00
_cell.angle_beta   90.00
_cell.angle_gamma   90.00
#
_symmetry.space_group_name_H-M   'P 1'
#
loop_
_entity.id
_entity.type
_entity.pdbx_description
1 polymer ?
#
loop_
_entity_poly.entity_id
_entity_poly.type
_entity_poly.pdbx_seq_one_letter_code
_entity_poly.pdbx_strand_id
1 'polypeptide(L)'
;MSQSASKPVEPKQEGDPVWVLVSMLLALVLVGVFWMAAHTIIARLYGWVRIAQFAVFKLIHSPWASLPGVMLAGAGYMLGKRYPRNRLAKWLVFPGIFLVVASLVGGIYASWFDFFAGSDPSLVQWGHLTDSSMWANGFTLLVLIVPLCFWTARRSLHTNPTNHLHYARAVDYTLHSFSDEMGKHYPHVRLFRKLNLTARPIDEGQYRMADTEKQFAMMHALLDHTGMDGLYQVNSDRAALVFREQLGKLWRTFSDLSKWEIAVLSVLMPRIAATDVEMSDGDYKAALETTNKLVASYWESADRTYDAAKDTLDVDVTEGLAAIRKYYRSRKVEKYFRKHAYVYTILYAMLNDARSLGVLPSNELRWLRVVDRRLWLVINNAGRTVAWAEVSGVYGHYVHELKKQRALEKPEIGNAVKGLCDAVEGYRFSEEEIARIDRQRQAKEKARMVVDPKTVARERKTLILGALRVRHDGREDFLEVALVGQDGSTVYSQRCQPRVPLEAIEREYRLSDDDMSALLKMPLSQDVRKRIVELANGHDVVAYYRAECALVPGLERSAASVRALEDLDDAKDLWTSGVRQGIADRSREIHTAVDAAKVARLLWIELRKVEMRAAQGAAGAQPA
;
A
#
# COMPACT_ATOMS: atom_id res chain seq x y z
N MET A 1 -42.82 59.09 39.18
CA MET A 1 -41.67 58.31 38.66
C MET A 1 -41.16 57.40 39.78
N SER A 2 -40.89 56.13 39.46
CA SER A 2 -40.01 55.15 40.17
C SER A 2 -40.46 54.40 41.46
N GLN A 3 -40.68 53.08 41.27
CA GLN A 3 -40.30 51.84 42.01
C GLN A 3 -40.59 51.53 43.52
N SER A 4 -41.07 50.27 43.72
CA SER A 4 -40.63 49.18 44.65
C SER A 4 -41.22 49.01 46.09
N ALA A 5 -41.78 47.81 46.41
CA ALA A 5 -41.36 46.83 47.47
C ALA A 5 -42.51 45.91 48.03
N SER A 6 -42.16 44.72 48.57
CA SER A 6 -43.00 43.55 48.97
C SER A 6 -42.86 43.08 50.46
N LYS A 7 -43.82 42.31 51.05
CA LYS A 7 -43.72 41.21 52.12
C LYS A 7 -45.10 40.89 52.83
N PRO A 8 -45.30 39.87 53.74
CA PRO A 8 -45.08 38.38 53.81
C PRO A 8 -46.34 37.54 54.32
N VAL A 9 -46.25 36.22 54.67
CA VAL A 9 -47.35 35.23 55.03
C VAL A 9 -47.15 34.49 56.41
N GLU A 10 -48.23 34.05 57.11
CA GLU A 10 -48.35 33.47 58.51
C GLU A 10 -48.53 31.91 58.68
N PRO A 11 -48.34 31.30 59.90
CA PRO A 11 -48.37 29.83 60.20
C PRO A 11 -49.68 29.21 60.80
N LYS A 12 -49.81 27.86 60.86
CA LYS A 12 -51.00 27.02 61.25
C LYS A 12 -50.84 26.20 62.58
N GLN A 13 -51.94 25.93 63.32
CA GLN A 13 -52.07 25.13 64.58
C GLN A 13 -52.37 23.61 64.38
N GLU A 14 -51.88 22.72 65.26
CA GLU A 14 -52.12 21.24 65.32
C GLU A 14 -53.03 20.82 66.53
N GLY A 15 -53.79 19.71 66.42
CA GLY A 15 -54.77 19.20 67.41
C GLY A 15 -54.36 17.92 68.18
N ASP A 16 -54.99 17.67 69.34
CA ASP A 16 -54.54 16.74 70.40
C ASP A 16 -54.79 15.22 70.11
N PRO A 17 -53.74 14.36 70.14
CA PRO A 17 -53.80 12.93 69.77
C PRO A 17 -54.69 12.01 70.63
N VAL A 18 -55.11 12.39 71.84
CA VAL A 18 -55.87 11.49 72.75
C VAL A 18 -57.25 11.10 72.19
N TRP A 19 -57.94 12.03 71.53
CA TRP A 19 -59.28 11.78 70.98
C TRP A 19 -59.29 10.82 69.80
N VAL A 20 -58.18 10.76 69.06
CA VAL A 20 -58.00 9.79 67.96
C VAL A 20 -57.98 8.36 68.52
N LEU A 21 -57.26 8.15 69.63
CA LEU A 21 -57.13 6.83 70.27
C LEU A 21 -58.46 6.28 70.79
N VAL A 22 -59.26 7.12 71.47
CA VAL A 22 -60.57 6.69 71.99
C VAL A 22 -61.53 6.30 70.87
N SER A 23 -61.54 7.09 69.78
CA SER A 23 -62.37 6.82 68.61
C SER A 23 -62.01 5.50 67.93
N MET A 24 -60.71 5.17 67.86
CA MET A 24 -60.24 3.88 67.31
C MET A 24 -60.68 2.69 68.15
N LEU A 25 -60.62 2.79 69.48
CA LEU A 25 -61.03 1.71 70.38
C LEU A 25 -62.52 1.40 70.28
N LEU A 26 -63.37 2.42 70.19
CA LEU A 26 -64.81 2.23 70.05
C LEU A 26 -65.17 1.55 68.71
N ALA A 27 -64.49 1.93 67.63
CA ALA A 27 -64.66 1.32 66.32
C ALA A 27 -64.28 -0.18 66.33
N LEU A 28 -63.21 -0.56 67.03
CA LEU A 28 -62.78 -1.96 67.15
C LEU A 28 -63.83 -2.82 67.86
N VAL A 29 -64.45 -2.31 68.93
CA VAL A 29 -65.50 -3.04 69.67
C VAL A 29 -66.73 -3.28 68.79
N LEU A 30 -67.17 -2.25 68.05
CA LEU A 30 -68.30 -2.38 67.12
C LEU A 30 -68.03 -3.40 66.00
N VAL A 31 -66.83 -3.40 65.44
CA VAL A 31 -66.41 -4.40 64.45
C VAL A 31 -66.43 -5.81 65.04
N GLY A 32 -65.95 -5.99 66.27
CA GLY A 32 -65.96 -7.28 66.96
C GLY A 32 -67.37 -7.84 67.16
N VAL A 33 -68.32 -7.01 67.59
CA VAL A 33 -69.73 -7.42 67.79
C VAL A 33 -70.38 -7.80 66.45
N PHE A 34 -70.17 -7.01 65.40
CA PHE A 34 -70.68 -7.33 64.06
C PHE A 34 -70.09 -8.64 63.51
N TRP A 35 -68.78 -8.85 63.66
CA TRP A 35 -68.13 -10.06 63.19
C TRP A 35 -68.69 -11.30 63.87
N MET A 36 -68.86 -11.29 65.20
CA MET A 36 -69.40 -12.43 65.94
C MET A 36 -70.83 -12.79 65.52
N ALA A 37 -71.66 -11.80 65.16
CA ALA A 37 -73.02 -12.04 64.69
C ALA A 37 -73.08 -12.55 63.23
N ALA A 38 -72.21 -12.06 62.35
CA ALA A 38 -72.25 -12.37 60.91
C ALA A 38 -71.37 -13.55 60.50
N HIS A 39 -70.35 -13.92 61.30
CA HIS A 39 -69.32 -14.89 60.93
C HIS A 39 -69.87 -16.25 60.51
N THR A 40 -70.84 -16.80 61.25
CA THR A 40 -71.43 -18.12 60.94
C THR A 40 -72.23 -18.12 59.64
N ILE A 41 -72.94 -17.03 59.33
CA ILE A 41 -73.68 -16.90 58.07
C ILE A 41 -72.70 -16.74 56.89
N ILE A 42 -71.68 -15.89 57.06
CA ILE A 42 -70.63 -15.69 56.06
C ILE A 42 -69.88 -17.00 55.79
N ALA A 43 -69.53 -17.76 56.84
CA ALA A 43 -68.84 -19.05 56.71
C ALA A 43 -69.68 -20.10 55.97
N ARG A 44 -71.01 -20.16 56.22
CA ARG A 44 -71.91 -21.06 55.47
C ARG A 44 -72.03 -20.65 54.01
N LEU A 45 -72.18 -19.36 53.74
CA LEU A 45 -72.23 -18.84 52.36
C LEU A 45 -70.92 -19.16 51.63
N TYR A 46 -69.79 -18.97 52.30
CA TYR A 46 -68.48 -19.31 51.79
C TYR A 46 -68.34 -20.81 51.49
N GLY A 47 -68.84 -21.68 52.37
CA GLY A 47 -68.88 -23.13 52.15
C GLY A 47 -69.63 -23.51 50.87
N TRP A 48 -70.82 -22.93 50.65
CA TRP A 48 -71.59 -23.17 49.41
C TRP A 48 -70.88 -22.65 48.16
N VAL A 49 -70.24 -21.48 48.24
CA VAL A 49 -69.42 -20.95 47.14
C VAL A 49 -68.27 -21.91 46.81
N ARG A 50 -67.61 -22.50 47.81
CA ARG A 50 -66.55 -23.49 47.60
C ARG A 50 -67.05 -24.78 46.95
N ILE A 51 -68.20 -25.28 47.36
CA ILE A 51 -68.82 -26.47 46.74
C ILE A 51 -69.16 -26.19 45.27
N ALA A 52 -69.73 -25.02 44.97
CA ALA A 52 -70.03 -24.62 43.60
C ALA A 52 -68.76 -24.50 42.74
N GLN A 53 -67.69 -23.89 43.28
CA GLN A 53 -66.38 -23.81 42.62
C GLN A 53 -65.82 -25.21 42.31
N PHE A 54 -65.91 -26.14 43.27
CA PHE A 54 -65.43 -27.51 43.10
C PHE A 54 -66.24 -28.30 42.07
N ALA A 55 -67.57 -28.14 42.05
CA ALA A 55 -68.43 -28.77 41.04
C ALA A 55 -68.10 -28.28 39.62
N VAL A 56 -67.88 -26.98 39.45
CA VAL A 56 -67.45 -26.40 38.17
C VAL A 56 -66.07 -26.92 37.77
N PHE A 57 -65.14 -27.02 38.72
CA PHE A 57 -63.81 -27.59 38.48
C PHE A 57 -63.88 -29.05 37.99
N LYS A 58 -64.63 -29.92 38.69
CA LYS A 58 -64.88 -31.31 38.29
C LYS A 58 -65.53 -31.42 36.91
N LEU A 59 -66.48 -30.54 36.60
CA LEU A 59 -67.14 -30.53 35.29
C LEU A 59 -66.17 -30.18 34.16
N ILE A 60 -65.33 -29.14 34.35
CA ILE A 60 -64.34 -28.69 33.35
C ILE A 60 -63.29 -29.78 33.04
N HIS A 61 -62.94 -30.60 34.04
CA HIS A 61 -61.95 -31.67 33.90
C HIS A 61 -62.56 -33.02 33.48
N SER A 62 -63.86 -33.05 33.20
CA SER A 62 -64.58 -34.23 32.73
C SER A 62 -64.62 -34.27 31.19
N PRO A 63 -64.71 -35.46 30.54
CA PRO A 63 -64.92 -35.56 29.09
C PRO A 63 -66.12 -34.73 28.59
N TRP A 64 -67.11 -34.51 29.46
CA TRP A 64 -68.31 -33.71 29.16
C TRP A 64 -68.04 -32.23 28.88
N ALA A 65 -66.90 -31.67 29.31
CA ALA A 65 -66.52 -30.30 28.97
C ALA A 65 -65.96 -30.17 27.53
N SER A 66 -65.49 -31.25 26.92
CA SER A 66 -64.94 -31.21 25.55
C SER A 66 -66.00 -30.90 24.49
N LEU A 67 -67.21 -31.45 24.62
CA LEU A 67 -68.35 -31.23 23.71
C LEU A 67 -68.74 -29.73 23.57
N PRO A 68 -69.08 -29.02 24.66
CA PRO A 68 -69.36 -27.59 24.59
C PRO A 68 -68.11 -26.79 24.17
N GLY A 69 -66.91 -27.23 24.55
CA GLY A 69 -65.65 -26.62 24.11
C GLY A 69 -65.45 -26.67 22.59
N VAL A 70 -65.66 -27.82 21.95
CA VAL A 70 -65.59 -27.99 20.49
C VAL A 70 -66.67 -27.16 19.80
N MET A 71 -67.89 -27.13 20.34
CA MET A 71 -68.97 -26.30 19.78
C MET A 71 -68.63 -24.80 19.84
N LEU A 72 -68.12 -24.30 20.97
CA LEU A 72 -67.68 -22.92 21.13
C LEU A 72 -66.51 -22.57 20.19
N ALA A 73 -65.51 -23.44 20.11
CA ALA A 73 -64.36 -23.23 19.23
C ALA A 73 -64.75 -23.27 17.75
N GLY A 74 -65.62 -24.20 17.36
CA GLY A 74 -66.16 -24.33 16.00
C GLY A 74 -67.00 -23.11 15.61
N ALA A 75 -67.89 -22.65 16.49
CA ALA A 75 -68.69 -21.44 16.27
C ALA A 75 -67.80 -20.20 16.12
N GLY A 76 -66.80 -20.04 16.99
CA GLY A 76 -65.83 -18.96 16.90
C GLY A 76 -64.98 -19.01 15.62
N TYR A 77 -64.57 -20.20 15.18
CA TYR A 77 -63.82 -20.40 13.93
C TYR A 77 -64.66 -20.04 12.69
N MET A 78 -65.91 -20.51 12.64
CA MET A 78 -66.85 -20.19 11.56
C MET A 78 -67.14 -18.68 11.49
N LEU A 79 -67.29 -18.03 12.64
CA LEU A 79 -67.47 -16.58 12.74
C LEU A 79 -66.21 -15.82 12.29
N GLY A 80 -65.03 -16.29 12.69
CA GLY A 80 -63.74 -15.70 12.31
C GLY A 80 -63.40 -15.85 10.82
N LYS A 81 -63.81 -16.96 10.20
CA LYS A 81 -63.66 -17.18 8.74
C LYS A 81 -64.52 -16.20 7.94
N ARG A 82 -65.72 -15.88 8.43
CA ARG A 82 -66.64 -14.94 7.78
C ARG A 82 -66.30 -13.46 8.08
N TYR A 83 -65.76 -13.17 9.27
CA TYR A 83 -65.44 -11.82 9.73
C TYR A 83 -64.07 -11.76 10.44
N PRO A 84 -62.95 -11.65 9.71
CA PRO A 84 -61.60 -11.85 10.24
C PRO A 84 -61.13 -10.82 11.29
N ARG A 85 -61.82 -9.68 11.43
CA ARG A 85 -61.53 -8.65 12.46
C ARG A 85 -62.47 -8.68 13.66
N ASN A 86 -63.41 -9.63 13.74
CA ASN A 86 -64.37 -9.67 14.84
C ASN A 86 -63.73 -10.18 16.13
N ARG A 87 -63.69 -9.33 17.18
CA ARG A 87 -63.14 -9.71 18.49
C ARG A 87 -63.92 -10.87 19.12
N LEU A 88 -65.24 -10.95 18.90
CA LEU A 88 -66.09 -12.03 19.43
C LEU A 88 -65.66 -13.41 18.94
N ALA A 89 -65.14 -13.53 17.70
CA ALA A 89 -64.63 -14.80 17.20
C ALA A 89 -63.48 -15.32 18.08
N LYS A 90 -62.55 -14.44 18.49
CA LYS A 90 -61.45 -14.80 19.39
C LYS A 90 -61.97 -15.16 20.79
N TRP A 91 -62.93 -14.40 21.32
CA TRP A 91 -63.55 -14.67 22.64
C TRP A 91 -64.37 -15.96 22.69
N LEU A 92 -64.74 -16.54 21.55
CA LEU A 92 -65.38 -17.87 21.48
C LEU A 92 -64.37 -18.99 21.27
N VAL A 93 -63.37 -18.77 20.41
CA VAL A 93 -62.34 -19.78 20.11
C VAL A 93 -61.48 -20.11 21.34
N PHE A 94 -60.99 -19.10 22.07
CA PHE A 94 -60.05 -19.35 23.17
C PHE A 94 -60.68 -20.12 24.36
N PRO A 95 -61.86 -19.75 24.87
CA PRO A 95 -62.52 -20.54 25.92
C PRO A 95 -62.94 -21.93 25.43
N GLY A 96 -63.35 -22.06 24.17
CA GLY A 96 -63.68 -23.36 23.58
C GLY A 96 -62.48 -24.31 23.54
N ILE A 97 -61.32 -23.84 23.05
CA ILE A 97 -60.06 -24.59 23.07
C ILE A 97 -59.64 -24.90 24.50
N PHE A 98 -59.75 -23.94 25.42
CA PHE A 98 -59.40 -24.15 26.82
C PHE A 98 -60.24 -25.27 27.45
N LEU A 99 -61.55 -25.32 27.22
CA LEU A 99 -62.40 -26.39 27.74
C LEU A 99 -62.06 -27.77 27.15
N VAL A 100 -61.73 -27.83 25.86
CA VAL A 100 -61.29 -29.08 25.22
C VAL A 100 -59.96 -29.55 25.81
N VAL A 101 -59.01 -28.64 25.96
CA VAL A 101 -57.68 -28.95 26.50
C VAL A 101 -57.77 -29.28 27.99
N ALA A 102 -58.51 -28.52 28.81
CA ALA A 102 -58.70 -28.80 30.23
C ALA A 102 -59.44 -30.13 30.46
N SER A 103 -60.37 -30.49 29.58
CA SER A 103 -61.07 -31.79 29.62
C SER A 103 -60.14 -32.95 29.29
N LEU A 104 -59.40 -32.86 28.18
CA LEU A 104 -58.52 -33.94 27.70
C LEU A 104 -57.24 -34.07 28.53
N VAL A 105 -56.66 -32.96 28.94
CA VAL A 105 -55.36 -32.89 29.61
C VAL A 105 -55.55 -32.77 31.11
N GLY A 106 -56.41 -31.87 31.56
CA GLY A 106 -56.66 -31.65 32.98
C GLY A 106 -57.21 -32.91 33.66
N GLY A 107 -58.09 -33.68 33.01
CA GLY A 107 -58.57 -34.95 33.57
C GLY A 107 -57.46 -36.00 33.77
N ILE A 108 -56.50 -36.07 32.84
CA ILE A 108 -55.36 -37.00 32.89
C ILE A 108 -54.34 -36.55 33.96
N TYR A 109 -53.99 -35.28 34.01
CA TYR A 109 -53.02 -34.77 34.99
C TYR A 109 -53.60 -34.70 36.40
N ALA A 110 -54.86 -34.31 36.58
CA ALA A 110 -55.49 -34.30 37.91
C ALA A 110 -55.61 -35.72 38.48
N SER A 111 -56.01 -36.70 37.67
CA SER A 111 -56.05 -38.10 38.10
C SER A 111 -54.66 -38.67 38.38
N TRP A 112 -53.63 -38.25 37.66
CA TRP A 112 -52.23 -38.61 37.95
C TRP A 112 -51.69 -37.97 39.23
N PHE A 113 -51.94 -36.68 39.44
CA PHE A 113 -51.55 -36.00 40.68
C PHE A 113 -52.27 -36.61 41.88
N ASP A 114 -53.57 -36.91 41.75
CA ASP A 114 -54.33 -37.61 42.79
C ASP A 114 -53.81 -39.04 43.02
N PHE A 115 -53.43 -39.76 41.97
CA PHE A 115 -52.82 -41.09 42.07
C PHE A 115 -51.48 -41.05 42.81
N PHE A 116 -50.54 -40.18 42.43
CA PHE A 116 -49.24 -40.10 43.10
C PHE A 116 -49.31 -39.47 44.50
N ALA A 117 -50.18 -38.49 44.72
CA ALA A 117 -50.37 -37.88 46.04
C ALA A 117 -51.11 -38.80 47.02
N GLY A 118 -51.98 -39.69 46.53
CA GLY A 118 -52.76 -40.62 47.32
C GLY A 118 -52.19 -42.04 47.47
N SER A 119 -51.15 -42.41 46.70
CA SER A 119 -50.55 -43.75 46.74
C SER A 119 -49.41 -43.85 47.74
N ASP A 120 -49.27 -45.01 48.39
CA ASP A 120 -48.10 -45.33 49.21
C ASP A 120 -46.87 -45.55 48.31
N PRO A 121 -45.76 -44.79 48.50
CA PRO A 121 -44.56 -44.90 47.67
C PRO A 121 -43.95 -46.31 47.60
N SER A 122 -44.15 -47.15 48.61
CA SER A 122 -43.62 -48.52 48.67
C SER A 122 -44.33 -49.50 47.75
N LEU A 123 -45.53 -49.16 47.28
CA LEU A 123 -46.39 -50.02 46.45
C LEU A 123 -46.42 -49.61 44.97
N VAL A 124 -45.79 -48.48 44.61
CA VAL A 124 -45.72 -48.02 43.22
C VAL A 124 -44.64 -48.80 42.47
N GLN A 125 -45.05 -49.63 41.51
CA GLN A 125 -44.12 -50.38 40.67
C GLN A 125 -43.35 -49.46 39.71
N TRP A 126 -42.09 -49.79 39.45
CA TRP A 126 -41.24 -49.03 38.52
C TRP A 126 -41.88 -48.87 37.12
N GLY A 127 -42.60 -49.89 36.63
CA GLY A 127 -43.32 -49.84 35.36
C GLY A 127 -44.33 -48.69 35.28
N HIS A 128 -45.02 -48.39 36.38
CA HIS A 128 -46.01 -47.30 36.42
C HIS A 128 -45.33 -45.92 36.35
N LEU A 129 -44.14 -45.80 36.96
CA LEU A 129 -43.33 -44.58 36.88
C LEU A 129 -42.80 -44.36 35.47
N THR A 130 -42.34 -45.42 34.80
CA THR A 130 -41.86 -45.31 33.41
C THR A 130 -42.97 -44.99 32.42
N ASP A 131 -44.14 -45.63 32.55
CA ASP A 131 -45.29 -45.36 31.69
C ASP A 131 -45.80 -43.92 31.88
N SER A 132 -45.90 -43.47 33.14
CA SER A 132 -46.27 -42.09 33.44
C SER A 132 -45.23 -41.09 32.90
N SER A 133 -43.94 -41.35 33.09
CA SER A 133 -42.90 -40.48 32.52
C SER A 133 -42.98 -40.41 30.99
N MET A 134 -43.22 -41.53 30.31
CA MET A 134 -43.38 -41.59 28.86
C MET A 134 -44.56 -40.74 28.38
N TRP A 135 -45.72 -40.85 29.03
CA TRP A 135 -46.91 -40.06 28.70
C TRP A 135 -46.73 -38.56 29.02
N ALA A 136 -46.06 -38.22 30.14
CA ALA A 136 -45.77 -36.82 30.52
C ALA A 136 -44.83 -36.15 29.51
N ASN A 137 -43.76 -36.87 29.14
CA ASN A 137 -42.76 -36.39 28.19
C ASN A 137 -43.33 -36.35 26.77
N GLY A 138 -44.13 -37.34 26.37
CA GLY A 138 -44.82 -37.35 25.08
C GLY A 138 -45.81 -36.19 24.94
N PHE A 139 -46.59 -35.91 26.00
CA PHE A 139 -47.47 -34.75 26.03
C PHE A 139 -46.69 -33.44 25.95
N THR A 140 -45.68 -33.25 26.81
CA THR A 140 -44.82 -32.06 26.80
C THR A 140 -44.18 -31.86 25.42
N LEU A 141 -43.69 -32.93 24.81
CA LEU A 141 -43.10 -32.88 23.47
C LEU A 141 -44.13 -32.45 22.42
N LEU A 142 -45.28 -33.10 22.34
CA LEU A 142 -46.26 -32.86 21.27
C LEU A 142 -47.05 -31.56 21.44
N VAL A 143 -47.34 -31.15 22.67
CA VAL A 143 -48.22 -30.01 22.96
C VAL A 143 -47.45 -28.73 23.26
N LEU A 144 -46.25 -28.81 23.83
CA LEU A 144 -45.44 -27.64 24.15
C LEU A 144 -44.24 -27.51 23.21
N ILE A 145 -43.39 -28.53 23.13
CA ILE A 145 -42.11 -28.42 22.42
C ILE A 145 -42.31 -28.33 20.89
N VAL A 146 -43.07 -29.23 20.26
CA VAL A 146 -43.27 -29.23 18.80
C VAL A 146 -43.95 -27.94 18.33
N PRO A 147 -45.04 -27.45 18.97
CA PRO A 147 -45.64 -26.17 18.61
C PRO A 147 -44.71 -24.99 18.85
N LEU A 148 -43.89 -25.01 19.92
CA LEU A 148 -42.88 -23.98 20.16
C LEU A 148 -41.77 -24.03 19.11
N CYS A 149 -41.29 -25.21 18.71
CA CYS A 149 -40.33 -25.40 17.61
C CYS A 149 -40.91 -24.91 16.29
N PHE A 150 -42.17 -25.22 15.98
CA PHE A 150 -42.83 -24.73 14.79
C PHE A 150 -43.02 -23.21 14.83
N TRP A 151 -43.41 -22.66 15.97
CA TRP A 151 -43.57 -21.22 16.16
C TRP A 151 -42.23 -20.49 16.08
N THR A 152 -41.17 -21.00 16.71
CA THR A 152 -39.82 -20.43 16.66
C THR A 152 -39.23 -20.55 15.25
N ALA A 153 -39.39 -21.68 14.56
CA ALA A 153 -38.99 -21.83 13.16
C ALA A 153 -39.74 -20.85 12.27
N ARG A 154 -41.08 -20.78 12.39
CA ARG A 154 -41.91 -19.86 11.62
C ARG A 154 -41.58 -18.40 11.93
N ARG A 155 -41.35 -18.06 13.20
CA ARG A 155 -40.99 -16.71 13.61
C ARG A 155 -39.60 -16.36 13.12
N SER A 156 -38.61 -17.25 13.24
CA SER A 156 -37.29 -17.10 12.63
C SER A 156 -37.41 -16.84 11.13
N LEU A 157 -38.21 -17.63 10.40
CA LEU A 157 -38.50 -17.44 8.97
C LEU A 157 -39.10 -16.05 8.65
N HIS A 158 -39.96 -15.51 9.51
CA HIS A 158 -40.62 -14.22 9.27
C HIS A 158 -39.88 -12.99 9.84
N THR A 159 -39.12 -13.13 10.92
CA THR A 159 -38.47 -12.00 11.61
C THR A 159 -36.99 -11.88 11.29
N ASN A 160 -36.35 -12.94 10.79
CA ASN A 160 -34.97 -12.84 10.35
C ASN A 160 -34.94 -12.03 9.04
N PRO A 161 -34.33 -10.83 9.04
CA PRO A 161 -34.22 -10.01 7.84
C PRO A 161 -33.40 -10.68 6.73
N THR A 162 -32.78 -11.85 6.95
CA THR A 162 -32.06 -12.59 5.89
C THR A 162 -32.76 -13.85 5.41
N ASN A 163 -33.93 -14.21 5.94
CA ASN A 163 -34.60 -15.46 5.51
C ASN A 163 -35.20 -15.39 4.09
N HIS A 164 -35.52 -14.18 3.60
CA HIS A 164 -35.78 -13.96 2.17
C HIS A 164 -34.52 -14.03 1.29
N LEU A 165 -33.32 -14.04 1.88
CA LEU A 165 -32.03 -14.15 1.20
C LEU A 165 -31.49 -15.60 1.22
N HIS A 166 -31.78 -16.39 2.26
CA HIS A 166 -31.39 -17.81 2.34
C HIS A 166 -32.24 -18.74 1.48
N TYR A 167 -33.50 -18.36 1.23
CA TYR A 167 -34.42 -19.06 0.30
C TYR A 167 -34.86 -18.18 -0.87
N ALA A 168 -34.22 -17.02 -1.07
CA ALA A 168 -34.10 -16.53 -2.44
C ALA A 168 -33.57 -17.73 -3.21
N ARG A 169 -34.32 -18.19 -4.21
CA ARG A 169 -33.73 -19.11 -5.19
C ARG A 169 -32.35 -18.55 -5.50
N ALA A 170 -31.34 -19.40 -5.66
CA ALA A 170 -30.15 -19.00 -6.39
C ALA A 170 -30.62 -18.59 -7.80
N VAL A 171 -31.25 -17.43 -7.93
CA VAL A 171 -31.73 -16.87 -9.18
C VAL A 171 -30.45 -16.38 -9.82
N ASP A 172 -29.77 -17.33 -10.46
CA ASP A 172 -28.94 -17.17 -11.63
C ASP A 172 -28.14 -15.86 -11.63
N TYR A 173 -27.32 -15.68 -10.60
CA TYR A 173 -26.27 -14.66 -10.67
C TYR A 173 -25.39 -15.03 -11.87
N THR A 174 -25.57 -14.30 -12.96
CA THR A 174 -24.57 -14.26 -14.03
C THR A 174 -23.36 -13.50 -13.50
N LEU A 175 -22.20 -13.69 -14.13
CA LEU A 175 -21.01 -12.92 -13.77
C LEU A 175 -21.28 -11.40 -13.77
N HIS A 176 -22.15 -10.93 -14.67
CA HIS A 176 -22.56 -9.53 -14.76
C HIS A 176 -23.41 -9.08 -13.57
N SER A 177 -24.52 -9.77 -13.27
CA SER A 177 -25.40 -9.37 -12.16
C SER A 177 -24.72 -9.50 -10.80
N PHE A 178 -23.83 -10.49 -10.64
CA PHE A 178 -23.00 -10.61 -9.44
C PHE A 178 -22.02 -9.43 -9.30
N SER A 179 -21.33 -9.08 -10.39
CA SER A 179 -20.38 -7.96 -10.38
C SER A 179 -21.08 -6.61 -10.13
N ASP A 180 -22.31 -6.43 -10.64
CA ASP A 180 -23.11 -5.22 -10.41
C ASP A 180 -23.50 -5.07 -8.92
N GLU A 181 -23.89 -6.16 -8.25
CA GLU A 181 -24.15 -6.15 -6.81
C GLU A 181 -22.87 -5.94 -5.99
N MET A 182 -21.80 -6.66 -6.31
CA MET A 182 -20.52 -6.51 -5.60
C MET A 182 -19.89 -5.13 -5.81
N GLY A 183 -20.11 -4.50 -6.97
CA GLY A 183 -19.65 -3.15 -7.26
C GLY A 183 -20.21 -2.08 -6.31
N LYS A 184 -21.34 -2.33 -5.64
CA LYS A 184 -21.89 -1.42 -4.62
C LYS A 184 -20.98 -1.34 -3.39
N HIS A 185 -20.30 -2.43 -3.06
CA HIS A 185 -19.42 -2.54 -1.90
C HIS A 185 -17.95 -2.37 -2.25
N TYR A 186 -17.54 -2.78 -3.45
CA TYR A 186 -16.15 -2.86 -3.87
C TYR A 186 -15.90 -1.98 -5.11
N PRO A 187 -15.35 -0.75 -4.92
CA PRO A 187 -15.09 0.19 -6.02
C PRO A 187 -14.26 -0.39 -7.17
N HIS A 188 -13.30 -1.26 -6.88
CA HIS A 188 -12.47 -1.90 -7.92
C HIS A 188 -13.29 -2.75 -8.90
N VAL A 189 -14.38 -3.39 -8.44
CA VAL A 189 -15.24 -4.21 -9.29
C VAL A 189 -15.98 -3.34 -10.31
N ARG A 190 -16.40 -2.12 -9.93
CA ARG A 190 -17.10 -1.19 -10.83
C ARG A 190 -16.26 -0.81 -12.04
N LEU A 191 -14.96 -0.57 -11.83
CA LEU A 191 -14.04 -0.27 -12.93
C LEU A 191 -13.94 -1.46 -13.89
N PHE A 192 -13.69 -2.67 -13.37
CA PHE A 192 -13.58 -3.86 -14.23
C PHE A 192 -14.91 -4.24 -14.88
N ARG A 193 -16.04 -3.88 -14.29
CA ARG A 193 -17.37 -4.11 -14.86
C ARG A 193 -17.63 -3.30 -16.13
N LYS A 194 -16.95 -2.15 -16.29
CA LYS A 194 -16.96 -1.32 -17.51
C LYS A 194 -16.15 -1.94 -18.65
N LEU A 195 -15.38 -2.99 -18.37
CA LEU A 195 -14.44 -3.59 -19.31
C LEU A 195 -14.88 -4.97 -19.76
N ASN A 196 -14.66 -5.26 -21.05
CA ASN A 196 -14.76 -6.59 -21.60
C ASN A 196 -13.35 -7.11 -21.93
N LEU A 197 -12.63 -7.62 -20.92
CA LEU A 197 -11.26 -8.08 -21.08
C LEU A 197 -11.15 -9.40 -21.85
N THR A 198 -12.21 -10.22 -21.89
CA THR A 198 -12.19 -11.51 -22.62
C THR A 198 -12.21 -11.32 -24.14
N ALA A 199 -12.71 -10.17 -24.61
CA ALA A 199 -12.70 -9.80 -26.03
C ALA A 199 -11.40 -9.12 -26.48
N ARG A 200 -10.47 -8.82 -25.56
CA ARG A 200 -9.23 -8.09 -25.87
C ARG A 200 -8.05 -9.06 -26.08
N PRO A 201 -7.11 -8.76 -26.98
CA PRO A 201 -5.88 -9.54 -27.12
C PRO A 201 -5.07 -9.58 -25.82
N ILE A 202 -4.42 -10.71 -25.55
CA ILE A 202 -3.63 -10.89 -24.33
C ILE A 202 -2.30 -10.11 -24.34
N ASP A 203 -1.78 -9.80 -25.52
CA ASP A 203 -0.44 -9.22 -25.70
C ASP A 203 -0.48 -7.72 -26.06
N GLU A 204 -1.68 -7.11 -26.14
CA GLU A 204 -1.86 -5.72 -26.59
C GLU A 204 -2.66 -4.85 -25.61
N GLY A 205 -2.45 -3.54 -25.68
CA GLY A 205 -3.13 -2.55 -24.86
C GLY A 205 -2.64 -2.48 -23.40
N GLN A 206 -3.31 -1.65 -22.59
CA GLN A 206 -2.90 -1.39 -21.20
C GLN A 206 -3.03 -2.62 -20.29
N TYR A 207 -3.98 -3.50 -20.59
CA TYR A 207 -4.24 -4.73 -19.83
C TYR A 207 -3.50 -5.96 -20.34
N ARG A 208 -2.55 -5.81 -21.27
CA ARG A 208 -1.73 -6.93 -21.75
C ARG A 208 -1.01 -7.66 -20.61
N MET A 209 -0.80 -8.96 -20.78
CA MET A 209 -0.04 -9.80 -19.86
C MET A 209 1.42 -9.34 -19.76
N ALA A 210 2.11 -9.70 -18.68
CA ALA A 210 3.54 -9.46 -18.54
C ALA A 210 4.29 -10.23 -19.63
N ASP A 211 5.29 -9.59 -20.25
CA ASP A 211 6.06 -10.21 -21.32
C ASP A 211 6.86 -11.41 -20.78
N THR A 212 6.80 -12.52 -21.50
CA THR A 212 7.75 -13.62 -21.31
C THR A 212 9.16 -13.15 -21.65
N GLU A 213 10.16 -13.87 -21.17
CA GLU A 213 11.58 -13.58 -21.41
C GLU A 213 11.89 -13.57 -22.91
N LYS A 214 11.28 -14.48 -23.68
CA LYS A 214 11.34 -14.53 -25.14
C LYS A 214 10.73 -13.28 -25.78
N GLN A 215 9.49 -12.94 -25.44
CA GLN A 215 8.78 -11.77 -25.98
C GLN A 215 9.53 -10.48 -25.66
N PHE A 216 10.02 -10.34 -24.42
CA PHE A 216 10.81 -9.21 -23.95
C PHE A 216 12.11 -9.07 -24.75
N ALA A 217 12.87 -10.16 -24.93
CA ALA A 217 14.11 -10.15 -25.68
C ALA A 217 13.90 -9.77 -27.16
N MET A 218 12.82 -10.24 -27.78
CA MET A 218 12.45 -9.88 -29.15
C MET A 218 11.95 -8.43 -29.27
N MET A 219 11.16 -7.94 -28.30
CA MET A 219 10.62 -6.58 -28.30
C MET A 219 11.74 -5.54 -28.20
N HIS A 220 12.76 -5.82 -27.38
CA HIS A 220 13.91 -4.94 -27.21
C HIS A 220 15.07 -5.23 -28.18
N ALA A 221 14.88 -6.18 -29.12
CA ALA A 221 15.87 -6.60 -30.09
C ALA A 221 17.23 -6.89 -29.44
N LEU A 222 17.21 -7.81 -28.47
CA LEU A 222 18.34 -8.22 -27.64
C LEU A 222 19.04 -9.49 -28.14
N LEU A 223 18.42 -10.23 -29.07
CA LEU A 223 18.88 -11.53 -29.54
C LEU A 223 19.92 -11.41 -30.67
N ASP A 224 20.97 -12.23 -30.60
CA ASP A 224 22.00 -12.43 -31.63
C ASP A 224 22.07 -13.92 -32.03
N HIS A 225 22.47 -14.21 -33.27
CA HIS A 225 22.57 -15.58 -33.79
C HIS A 225 23.86 -16.25 -33.33
N THR A 226 23.79 -17.49 -32.85
CA THR A 226 24.95 -18.22 -32.30
C THR A 226 25.71 -19.09 -33.30
N GLY A 227 25.53 -18.88 -34.61
CA GLY A 227 26.09 -19.74 -35.68
C GLY A 227 25.55 -21.17 -35.73
N MET A 228 24.78 -21.64 -34.75
CA MET A 228 24.05 -22.91 -34.78
C MET A 228 22.56 -22.68 -35.11
N ASP A 229 21.98 -23.56 -35.94
CA ASP A 229 20.59 -23.44 -36.41
C ASP A 229 19.59 -23.43 -35.24
N GLY A 230 18.81 -22.35 -35.15
CA GLY A 230 17.71 -22.21 -34.19
C GLY A 230 18.10 -21.76 -32.76
N LEU A 231 19.37 -21.48 -32.49
CA LEU A 231 19.85 -21.02 -31.18
C LEU A 231 20.19 -19.52 -31.20
N TYR A 232 19.47 -18.75 -30.38
CA TYR A 232 19.70 -17.32 -30.18
C TYR A 232 20.25 -17.05 -28.79
N GLN A 233 21.21 -16.14 -28.71
CA GLN A 233 21.80 -15.69 -27.46
C GLN A 233 21.46 -14.23 -27.19
N VAL A 234 21.26 -13.91 -25.91
CA VAL A 234 21.01 -12.53 -25.48
C VAL A 234 22.31 -11.75 -25.47
N ASN A 235 22.31 -10.60 -26.14
CA ASN A 235 23.40 -9.65 -26.06
C ASN A 235 23.40 -8.94 -24.69
N SER A 236 24.37 -9.31 -23.85
CA SER A 236 24.44 -8.85 -22.46
C SER A 236 24.56 -7.32 -22.35
N ASP A 237 25.30 -6.66 -23.24
CA ASP A 237 25.49 -5.20 -23.20
C ASP A 237 24.19 -4.46 -23.54
N ARG A 238 23.48 -4.90 -24.57
CA ARG A 238 22.16 -4.33 -24.92
C ARG A 238 21.14 -4.58 -23.83
N ALA A 239 21.11 -5.79 -23.27
CA ALA A 239 20.23 -6.13 -22.16
C ALA A 239 20.53 -5.26 -20.93
N ALA A 240 21.81 -4.99 -20.65
CA ALA A 240 22.22 -4.15 -19.54
C ALA A 240 21.70 -2.70 -19.69
N LEU A 241 21.69 -2.15 -20.90
CA LEU A 241 21.12 -0.81 -21.15
C LEU A 241 19.61 -0.79 -20.84
N VAL A 242 18.86 -1.77 -21.34
CA VAL A 242 17.40 -1.85 -21.11
C VAL A 242 17.09 -2.04 -19.63
N PHE A 243 17.78 -2.93 -18.92
CA PHE A 243 17.56 -3.13 -17.49
C PHE A 243 17.96 -1.93 -16.64
N ARG A 244 18.94 -1.14 -17.09
CA ARG A 244 19.28 0.13 -16.43
C ARG A 244 18.14 1.14 -16.56
N GLU A 245 17.51 1.23 -17.73
CA GLU A 245 16.35 2.11 -17.96
C GLU A 245 15.14 1.73 -17.10
N GLN A 246 14.99 0.43 -16.76
CA GLN A 246 13.91 -0.03 -15.89
C GLN A 246 13.99 0.53 -14.46
N LEU A 247 15.19 0.89 -13.97
CA LEU A 247 15.39 1.39 -12.60
C LEU A 247 14.60 2.68 -12.31
N GLY A 248 14.26 3.44 -13.35
CA GLY A 248 13.57 4.71 -13.20
C GLY A 248 14.48 5.80 -12.63
N LYS A 249 13.88 6.74 -11.91
CA LYS A 249 14.58 7.92 -11.38
C LYS A 249 15.26 7.62 -10.05
N LEU A 250 16.40 8.26 -9.83
CA LEU A 250 17.00 8.36 -8.49
C LEU A 250 16.09 9.18 -7.58
N TRP A 251 15.95 8.74 -6.34
CA TRP A 251 15.29 9.49 -5.30
C TRP A 251 16.14 10.68 -4.87
N ARG A 252 15.54 11.87 -4.84
CA ARG A 252 16.17 13.10 -4.34
C ARG A 252 15.21 13.87 -3.43
N THR A 253 14.04 14.19 -3.97
CA THR A 253 13.00 14.96 -3.28
C THR A 253 11.60 14.47 -3.66
N PHE A 254 10.60 14.85 -2.87
CA PHE A 254 9.19 14.53 -3.15
C PHE A 254 8.65 15.22 -4.41
N SER A 255 9.26 16.32 -4.87
CA SER A 255 8.84 17.03 -6.08
C SER A 255 9.11 16.23 -7.35
N ASP A 256 10.06 15.29 -7.31
CA ASP A 256 10.51 14.55 -8.48
C ASP A 256 9.67 13.29 -8.75
N LEU A 257 8.81 12.94 -7.78
CA LEU A 257 7.88 11.83 -7.88
C LEU A 257 6.77 12.14 -8.87
N SER A 258 6.47 11.15 -9.71
CA SER A 258 5.25 11.13 -10.48
C SER A 258 4.03 11.03 -9.57
N LYS A 259 2.89 11.45 -10.12
CA LYS A 259 1.58 11.31 -9.49
C LYS A 259 1.29 9.88 -9.00
N TRP A 260 1.67 8.88 -9.79
CA TRP A 260 1.42 7.47 -9.47
C TRP A 260 2.34 6.96 -8.37
N GLU A 261 3.60 7.38 -8.37
CA GLU A 261 4.55 7.07 -7.29
C GLU A 261 4.09 7.70 -5.96
N ILE A 262 3.55 8.93 -5.99
CA ILE A 262 2.94 9.58 -4.82
C ILE A 262 1.77 8.75 -4.28
N ALA A 263 0.86 8.30 -5.14
CA ALA A 263 -0.29 7.49 -4.73
C ALA A 263 0.12 6.17 -4.10
N VAL A 264 1.14 5.49 -4.64
CA VAL A 264 1.64 4.26 -4.02
C VAL A 264 2.33 4.54 -2.69
N LEU A 265 3.21 5.54 -2.67
CA LEU A 265 3.99 5.89 -1.48
C LEU A 265 3.10 6.32 -0.31
N SER A 266 2.03 7.06 -0.57
CA SER A 266 1.08 7.54 0.44
C SER A 266 0.29 6.40 1.11
N VAL A 267 0.06 5.29 0.40
CA VAL A 267 -0.58 4.07 0.95
C VAL A 267 0.43 3.28 1.80
N LEU A 268 1.70 3.24 1.38
CA LEU A 268 2.73 2.47 2.07
C LEU A 268 3.22 3.13 3.35
N MET A 269 3.46 4.45 3.35
CA MET A 269 4.07 5.16 4.49
C MET A 269 3.30 5.03 5.82
N PRO A 270 1.96 5.21 5.88
CA PRO A 270 1.22 5.04 7.12
C PRO A 270 1.33 3.59 7.63
N ARG A 271 1.24 2.62 6.72
CA ARG A 271 1.41 1.20 7.06
C ARG A 271 2.79 0.93 7.64
N ILE A 272 3.85 1.44 7.02
CA ILE A 272 5.21 1.32 7.53
C ILE A 272 5.36 2.01 8.89
N ALA A 273 4.79 3.19 9.08
CA ALA A 273 4.84 3.88 10.37
C ALA A 273 4.17 3.04 11.47
N ALA A 274 3.06 2.38 11.16
CA ALA A 274 2.36 1.46 12.07
C ALA A 274 3.14 0.17 12.41
N THR A 275 4.32 -0.06 11.82
CA THR A 275 5.24 -1.15 12.25
C THR A 275 6.06 -0.77 13.49
N ASP A 276 5.90 0.45 13.99
CA ASP A 276 6.54 0.87 15.21
C ASP A 276 5.83 0.31 16.44
N VAL A 277 6.56 -0.49 17.23
CA VAL A 277 6.03 -1.14 18.43
C VAL A 277 5.78 -0.12 19.54
N GLU A 278 6.48 1.01 19.50
CA GLU A 278 6.34 2.11 20.45
C GLU A 278 5.19 3.07 20.09
N MET A 279 4.50 2.84 18.98
CA MET A 279 3.37 3.68 18.55
C MET A 279 2.16 3.46 19.46
N SER A 280 1.44 4.54 19.80
CA SER A 280 0.20 4.44 20.56
C SER A 280 -0.89 3.68 19.79
N ASP A 281 -1.77 2.95 20.50
CA ASP A 281 -2.90 2.24 19.88
C ASP A 281 -3.79 3.15 19.02
N GLY A 282 -3.96 4.41 19.44
CA GLY A 282 -4.72 5.42 18.72
C GLY A 282 -4.07 5.80 17.38
N ASP A 283 -2.77 6.10 17.41
CA ASP A 283 -2.00 6.45 16.21
C ASP A 283 -1.88 5.26 15.25
N TYR A 284 -1.72 4.05 15.79
CA TYR A 284 -1.71 2.81 15.03
C TYR A 284 -3.01 2.64 14.23
N LYS A 285 -4.17 2.76 14.91
CA LYS A 285 -5.49 2.67 14.25
C LYS A 285 -5.65 3.78 13.21
N ALA A 286 -5.26 5.00 13.52
CA ALA A 286 -5.33 6.13 12.59
C ALA A 286 -4.46 5.93 11.34
N ALA A 287 -3.28 5.32 11.47
CA ALA A 287 -2.41 5.02 10.34
C ALA A 287 -2.99 3.95 9.41
N LEU A 288 -3.59 2.89 9.97
CA LEU A 288 -4.29 1.87 9.20
C LEU A 288 -5.55 2.42 8.52
N GLU A 289 -6.33 3.23 9.24
CA GLU A 289 -7.50 3.90 8.69
C GLU A 289 -7.12 4.86 7.56
N THR A 290 -6.01 5.61 7.70
CA THR A 290 -5.47 6.46 6.63
C THR A 290 -5.19 5.63 5.37
N THR A 291 -4.55 4.46 5.53
CA THR A 291 -4.25 3.54 4.42
C THR A 291 -5.53 3.09 3.72
N ASN A 292 -6.51 2.61 4.48
CA ASN A 292 -7.78 2.11 3.94
C ASN A 292 -8.57 3.22 3.23
N LYS A 293 -8.60 4.43 3.81
CA LYS A 293 -9.25 5.59 3.22
C LYS A 293 -8.61 5.98 1.88
N LEU A 294 -7.29 6.04 1.80
CA LEU A 294 -6.57 6.37 0.56
C LEU A 294 -6.80 5.33 -0.53
N VAL A 295 -6.77 4.04 -0.18
CA VAL A 295 -7.07 2.97 -1.14
C VAL A 295 -8.49 3.11 -1.70
N ALA A 296 -9.47 3.34 -0.82
CA ALA A 296 -10.85 3.55 -1.24
C ALA A 296 -11.01 4.78 -2.14
N SER A 297 -10.41 5.93 -1.76
CA SER A 297 -10.52 7.17 -2.52
C SER A 297 -9.83 7.09 -3.89
N TYR A 298 -8.73 6.36 -4.01
CA TYR A 298 -8.06 6.11 -5.28
C TYR A 298 -8.90 5.26 -6.21
N TRP A 299 -9.55 4.21 -5.69
CA TRP A 299 -10.47 3.42 -6.51
C TRP A 299 -11.72 4.18 -6.91
N GLU A 300 -12.30 5.00 -6.03
CA GLU A 300 -13.44 5.85 -6.38
C GLU A 300 -13.08 6.87 -7.47
N SER A 301 -11.91 7.49 -7.35
CA SER A 301 -11.40 8.43 -8.35
C SER A 301 -11.15 7.73 -9.69
N ALA A 302 -10.46 6.58 -9.66
CA ALA A 302 -10.17 5.78 -10.85
C ALA A 302 -11.44 5.31 -11.55
N ASP A 303 -12.44 4.83 -10.80
CA ASP A 303 -13.72 4.41 -11.34
C ASP A 303 -14.47 5.59 -11.98
N ARG A 304 -14.55 6.73 -11.30
CA ARG A 304 -15.26 7.93 -11.79
C ARG A 304 -14.65 8.50 -13.07
N THR A 305 -13.34 8.46 -13.22
CA THR A 305 -12.60 9.09 -14.33
C THR A 305 -12.26 8.12 -15.46
N TYR A 306 -12.57 6.83 -15.32
CA TYR A 306 -12.21 5.82 -16.32
C TYR A 306 -12.91 6.06 -17.67
N ASP A 307 -12.11 6.26 -18.72
CA ASP A 307 -12.56 6.29 -20.11
C ASP A 307 -12.28 4.92 -20.77
N ALA A 308 -13.34 4.18 -21.07
CA ALA A 308 -13.26 2.83 -21.65
C ALA A 308 -12.84 2.81 -23.12
N ALA A 309 -12.98 3.93 -23.85
CA ALA A 309 -12.59 4.01 -25.25
C ALA A 309 -11.07 4.24 -25.38
N LYS A 310 -10.49 5.00 -24.46
CA LYS A 310 -9.06 5.35 -24.47
C LYS A 310 -8.20 4.54 -23.51
N ASP A 311 -8.83 3.78 -22.61
CA ASP A 311 -8.17 3.15 -21.47
C ASP A 311 -7.30 4.15 -20.70
N THR A 312 -7.92 5.26 -20.29
CA THR A 312 -7.28 6.30 -19.48
C THR A 312 -8.07 6.52 -18.20
N LEU A 313 -7.38 6.82 -17.11
CA LEU A 313 -7.99 7.20 -15.85
C LEU A 313 -7.12 8.21 -15.11
N ASP A 314 -7.72 8.85 -14.12
CA ASP A 314 -7.02 9.77 -13.22
C ASP A 314 -7.38 9.55 -11.75
N VAL A 315 -6.43 9.82 -10.86
CA VAL A 315 -6.57 9.64 -9.41
C VAL A 315 -6.23 10.95 -8.69
N ASP A 316 -7.05 11.41 -7.75
CA ASP A 316 -6.67 12.57 -6.93
C ASP A 316 -5.68 12.15 -5.84
N VAL A 317 -4.50 12.79 -5.80
CA VAL A 317 -3.42 12.49 -4.84
C VAL A 317 -3.28 13.53 -3.73
N THR A 318 -4.20 14.49 -3.63
CA THR A 318 -4.13 15.61 -2.67
C THR A 318 -4.08 15.10 -1.22
N GLU A 319 -4.97 14.17 -0.84
CA GLU A 319 -4.93 13.53 0.47
C GLU A 319 -3.67 12.67 0.66
N GLY A 320 -3.18 12.05 -0.42
CA GLY A 320 -1.96 11.25 -0.40
C GLY A 320 -0.72 12.08 -0.05
N LEU A 321 -0.60 13.29 -0.60
CA LEU A 321 0.45 14.24 -0.25
C LEU A 321 0.39 14.66 1.22
N ALA A 322 -0.82 14.83 1.77
CA ALA A 322 -0.98 15.11 3.20
C ALA A 322 -0.50 13.92 4.07
N ALA A 323 -0.83 12.69 3.67
CA ALA A 323 -0.36 11.48 4.35
C ALA A 323 1.18 11.35 4.30
N ILE A 324 1.79 11.57 3.14
CA ILE A 324 3.26 11.56 3.00
C ILE A 324 3.90 12.56 3.96
N ARG A 325 3.42 13.81 3.99
CA ARG A 325 3.94 14.85 4.90
C ARG A 325 3.84 14.46 6.36
N LYS A 326 2.77 13.75 6.76
CA LYS A 326 2.55 13.28 8.12
C LYS A 326 3.52 12.16 8.51
N TYR A 327 3.65 11.12 7.68
CA TYR A 327 4.35 9.88 8.08
C TYR A 327 5.81 9.81 7.65
N TYR A 328 6.27 10.66 6.71
CA TYR A 328 7.66 10.66 6.24
C TYR A 328 8.69 10.81 7.37
N ARG A 329 8.39 11.66 8.37
CA ARG A 329 9.28 11.92 9.52
C ARG A 329 9.33 10.76 10.52
N SER A 330 8.54 9.69 10.33
CA SER A 330 8.64 8.53 11.21
C SER A 330 9.96 7.81 10.99
N ARG A 331 10.61 7.41 12.10
CA ARG A 331 11.90 6.70 12.08
C ARG A 331 11.84 5.42 11.25
N LYS A 332 10.70 4.74 11.26
CA LYS A 332 10.46 3.51 10.48
C LYS A 332 10.39 3.78 8.97
N VAL A 333 9.85 4.91 8.54
CA VAL A 333 9.75 5.29 7.12
C VAL A 333 11.08 5.86 6.60
N GLU A 334 11.77 6.69 7.38
CA GLU A 334 12.99 7.36 6.94
C GLU A 334 14.09 6.36 6.52
N LYS A 335 14.16 5.18 7.16
CA LYS A 335 15.18 4.16 6.88
C LYS A 335 15.23 3.73 5.41
N TYR A 336 14.10 3.70 4.70
CA TYR A 336 14.04 3.20 3.32
C TYR A 336 14.71 4.18 2.35
N PHE A 337 14.51 5.48 2.56
CA PHE A 337 15.15 6.52 1.74
C PHE A 337 16.66 6.60 1.93
N ARG A 338 17.18 6.07 3.05
CA ARG A 338 18.63 5.95 3.29
C ARG A 338 19.21 4.65 2.73
N LYS A 339 18.39 3.60 2.63
CA LYS A 339 18.82 2.25 2.20
C LYS A 339 18.62 1.98 0.71
N HIS A 340 17.86 2.81 0.02
CA HIS A 340 17.50 2.62 -1.38
C HIS A 340 17.66 3.92 -2.17
N ALA A 341 18.31 3.85 -3.33
CA ALA A 341 18.64 5.00 -4.17
C ALA A 341 17.57 5.33 -5.21
N TYR A 342 16.81 4.33 -5.69
CA TYR A 342 15.82 4.50 -6.74
C TYR A 342 14.40 4.52 -6.17
N VAL A 343 13.51 5.31 -6.78
CA VAL A 343 12.11 5.40 -6.33
C VAL A 343 11.45 4.02 -6.33
N TYR A 344 11.62 3.25 -7.39
CA TYR A 344 11.03 1.90 -7.47
C TYR A 344 11.61 0.92 -6.45
N THR A 345 12.89 1.03 -6.08
CA THR A 345 13.47 0.13 -5.06
C THR A 345 13.02 0.51 -3.66
N ILE A 346 12.79 1.81 -3.38
CA ILE A 346 12.12 2.29 -2.16
C ILE A 346 10.69 1.71 -2.08
N LEU A 347 9.88 1.85 -3.13
CA LEU A 347 8.49 1.36 -3.14
C LEU A 347 8.44 -0.17 -2.99
N TYR A 348 9.34 -0.89 -3.66
CA TYR A 348 9.46 -2.34 -3.56
C TYR A 348 9.78 -2.77 -2.11
N ALA A 349 10.76 -2.12 -1.49
CA ALA A 349 11.17 -2.40 -0.11
C ALA A 349 10.05 -2.11 0.89
N MET A 350 9.41 -0.94 0.76
CA MET A 350 8.33 -0.53 1.65
C MET A 350 7.13 -1.47 1.55
N LEU A 351 6.75 -1.93 0.35
CA LEU A 351 5.63 -2.85 0.20
C LEU A 351 5.89 -4.23 0.81
N ASN A 352 7.11 -4.75 0.70
CA ASN A 352 7.49 -6.01 1.35
C ASN A 352 7.33 -5.91 2.88
N ASP A 353 7.88 -4.86 3.48
CA ASP A 353 7.82 -4.67 4.93
C ASP A 353 6.39 -4.27 5.38
N ALA A 354 5.62 -3.54 4.58
CA ALA A 354 4.24 -3.14 4.89
C ALA A 354 3.32 -4.34 5.11
N ARG A 355 3.60 -5.46 4.42
CA ARG A 355 2.87 -6.73 4.55
C ARG A 355 3.17 -7.48 5.86
N SER A 356 4.18 -7.06 6.63
CA SER A 356 4.42 -7.65 7.96
C SER A 356 3.30 -7.37 8.97
N LEU A 357 2.53 -6.29 8.79
CA LEU A 357 1.39 -5.96 9.64
C LEU A 357 0.08 -6.67 9.26
N GLY A 358 0.05 -7.33 8.11
CA GLY A 358 -1.14 -7.97 7.58
C GLY A 358 -1.24 -7.84 6.07
N VAL A 359 -2.36 -8.31 5.54
CA VAL A 359 -2.54 -8.45 4.09
C VAL A 359 -2.67 -7.05 3.45
N LEU A 360 -1.73 -6.73 2.56
CA LEU A 360 -1.79 -5.59 1.64
C LEU A 360 -1.52 -6.10 0.22
N PRO A 361 -2.56 -6.61 -0.47
CA PRO A 361 -2.37 -7.22 -1.78
C PRO A 361 -2.09 -6.14 -2.82
N SER A 362 -1.30 -6.45 -3.85
CA SER A 362 -1.08 -5.51 -4.96
C SER A 362 -2.40 -5.12 -5.64
N ASN A 363 -3.45 -5.93 -5.50
CA ASN A 363 -4.77 -5.69 -6.06
C ASN A 363 -5.40 -4.37 -5.58
N GLU A 364 -5.02 -3.83 -4.43
CA GLU A 364 -5.48 -2.51 -3.98
C GLU A 364 -4.99 -1.36 -4.86
N LEU A 365 -3.96 -1.61 -5.67
CA LEU A 365 -3.35 -0.64 -6.57
C LEU A 365 -3.47 -1.08 -8.04
N ARG A 366 -4.42 -1.99 -8.36
CA ARG A 366 -4.52 -2.58 -9.71
C ARG A 366 -4.91 -1.60 -10.81
N TRP A 367 -5.49 -0.46 -10.47
CA TRP A 367 -5.71 0.65 -11.41
C TRP A 367 -4.40 1.16 -12.04
N LEU A 368 -3.24 0.93 -11.41
CA LEU A 368 -1.92 1.23 -11.98
C LEU A 368 -1.69 0.56 -13.34
N ARG A 369 -2.33 -0.58 -13.64
CA ARG A 369 -2.21 -1.24 -14.94
C ARG A 369 -2.54 -0.32 -16.11
N VAL A 370 -3.42 0.67 -15.89
CA VAL A 370 -3.89 1.60 -16.92
C VAL A 370 -2.93 2.77 -17.12
N VAL A 371 -2.30 3.24 -16.03
CA VAL A 371 -1.57 4.52 -16.02
C VAL A 371 -0.06 4.37 -15.95
N ASP A 372 0.45 3.32 -15.32
CA ASP A 372 1.87 3.03 -15.20
C ASP A 372 2.11 1.52 -15.09
N ARG A 373 2.33 0.90 -16.25
CA ARG A 373 2.61 -0.54 -16.37
C ARG A 373 3.85 -0.96 -15.59
N ARG A 374 4.91 -0.16 -15.62
CA ARG A 374 6.18 -0.52 -14.98
C ARG A 374 6.01 -0.49 -13.47
N LEU A 375 5.41 0.56 -12.93
CA LEU A 375 5.12 0.67 -11.50
C LEU A 375 4.16 -0.44 -11.05
N TRP A 376 3.12 -0.78 -11.83
CA TRP A 376 2.27 -1.93 -11.54
C TRP A 376 3.07 -3.23 -11.40
N LEU A 377 3.96 -3.51 -12.36
CA LEU A 377 4.77 -4.74 -12.32
C LEU A 377 5.77 -4.73 -11.16
N VAL A 378 6.35 -3.58 -10.79
CA VAL A 378 7.20 -3.44 -9.60
C VAL A 378 6.42 -3.83 -8.34
N ILE A 379 5.23 -3.28 -8.15
CA ILE A 379 4.36 -3.52 -6.98
C ILE A 379 3.81 -4.95 -6.97
N ASN A 380 3.45 -5.50 -8.12
CA ASN A 380 3.00 -6.89 -8.23
C ASN A 380 4.14 -7.89 -8.00
N ASN A 381 5.38 -7.51 -8.33
CA ASN A 381 6.54 -8.37 -8.14
C ASN A 381 7.03 -8.43 -6.69
N ALA A 382 6.73 -7.42 -5.88
CA ALA A 382 7.08 -7.39 -4.46
C ALA A 382 6.62 -8.69 -3.75
N GLY A 383 7.54 -9.35 -3.06
CA GLY A 383 7.34 -10.62 -2.36
C GLY A 383 7.61 -11.88 -3.19
N ARG A 384 7.90 -11.75 -4.50
CA ARG A 384 8.27 -12.89 -5.35
C ARG A 384 9.78 -13.13 -5.36
N THR A 385 10.16 -14.38 -5.62
CA THR A 385 11.56 -14.81 -5.75
C THR A 385 12.12 -14.64 -7.16
N VAL A 386 11.24 -14.62 -8.18
CA VAL A 386 11.59 -14.43 -9.59
C VAL A 386 10.83 -13.23 -10.12
N ALA A 387 11.54 -12.35 -10.82
CA ALA A 387 11.00 -11.11 -11.36
C ALA A 387 10.49 -11.25 -12.79
N TRP A 388 9.43 -10.50 -13.12
CA TRP A 388 9.02 -10.30 -14.52
C TRP A 388 10.13 -9.60 -15.32
N ALA A 389 10.37 -10.02 -16.57
CA ALA A 389 11.41 -9.45 -17.44
C ALA A 389 11.36 -7.92 -17.55
N GLU A 390 10.16 -7.34 -17.54
CA GLU A 390 9.92 -5.89 -17.64
C GLU A 390 10.36 -5.08 -16.40
N VAL A 391 10.63 -5.75 -15.27
CA VAL A 391 11.10 -5.11 -14.02
C VAL A 391 12.29 -5.84 -13.37
N SER A 392 12.90 -6.80 -14.05
CA SER A 392 14.04 -7.56 -13.53
C SER A 392 15.23 -6.66 -13.19
N GLY A 393 15.42 -5.53 -13.89
CA GLY A 393 16.43 -4.54 -13.54
C GLY A 393 16.23 -3.95 -12.13
N VAL A 394 14.98 -3.56 -11.82
CA VAL A 394 14.59 -3.05 -10.48
C VAL A 394 14.82 -4.11 -9.41
N TYR A 395 14.36 -5.34 -9.65
CA TYR A 395 14.52 -6.44 -8.70
C TYR A 395 16.00 -6.77 -8.45
N GLY A 396 16.78 -6.89 -9.53
CA GLY A 396 18.21 -7.17 -9.45
C GLY A 396 18.95 -6.13 -8.61
N HIS A 397 18.65 -4.84 -8.83
CA HIS A 397 19.24 -3.75 -8.07
C HIS A 397 18.78 -3.73 -6.60
N TYR A 398 17.47 -3.90 -6.35
CA TYR A 398 16.92 -3.98 -5.00
C TYR A 398 17.60 -5.06 -4.15
N VAL A 399 17.83 -6.25 -4.71
CA VAL A 399 18.52 -7.34 -4.02
C VAL A 399 19.96 -6.95 -3.65
N HIS A 400 20.66 -6.19 -4.50
CA HIS A 400 21.99 -5.68 -4.19
C HIS A 400 21.97 -4.63 -3.07
N GLU A 401 21.03 -3.70 -3.09
CA GLU A 401 20.85 -2.71 -2.02
C GLU A 401 20.53 -3.38 -0.68
N LEU A 402 19.65 -4.39 -0.69
CA LEU A 402 19.38 -5.21 0.49
C LEU A 402 20.64 -5.89 1.02
N LYS A 403 21.45 -6.51 0.15
CA LYS A 403 22.68 -7.19 0.58
C LYS A 403 23.72 -6.21 1.13
N LYS A 404 23.78 -4.99 0.58
CA LYS A 404 24.74 -3.95 1.01
C LYS A 404 24.23 -3.08 2.16
N GLN A 405 22.94 -3.15 2.49
CA GLN A 405 22.28 -2.35 3.53
C GLN A 405 22.46 -0.83 3.37
N ARG A 406 22.65 -0.35 2.14
CA ARG A 406 22.80 1.07 1.79
C ARG A 406 22.30 1.34 0.38
N ALA A 407 21.91 2.59 0.12
CA ALA A 407 21.54 3.06 -1.20
C ALA A 407 22.72 2.93 -2.19
N LEU A 408 22.44 2.47 -3.41
CA LEU A 408 23.42 2.32 -4.48
C LEU A 408 23.02 3.16 -5.70
N GLU A 409 23.66 4.31 -5.89
CA GLU A 409 23.41 5.13 -7.10
C GLU A 409 23.91 4.45 -8.38
N LYS A 410 24.90 3.56 -8.28
CA LYS A 410 25.43 2.80 -9.42
C LYS A 410 24.50 1.62 -9.73
N PRO A 411 23.96 1.50 -10.95
CA PRO A 411 23.12 0.38 -11.37
C PRO A 411 23.81 -0.99 -11.24
N GLU A 412 23.40 -1.79 -10.26
CA GLU A 412 23.75 -3.21 -10.16
C GLU A 412 22.66 -4.11 -10.76
N ILE A 413 22.79 -4.48 -12.03
CA ILE A 413 21.77 -5.20 -12.81
C ILE A 413 22.27 -6.54 -13.39
N GLY A 414 23.50 -6.97 -13.05
CA GLY A 414 24.13 -8.16 -13.62
C GLY A 414 23.29 -9.43 -13.47
N ASN A 415 22.61 -9.59 -12.32
CA ASN A 415 21.72 -10.74 -12.10
C ASN A 415 20.52 -10.77 -13.03
N ALA A 416 19.98 -9.60 -13.42
CA ALA A 416 18.87 -9.52 -14.35
C ALA A 416 19.30 -9.92 -15.77
N VAL A 417 20.48 -9.46 -16.19
CA VAL A 417 21.09 -9.85 -17.48
C VAL A 417 21.33 -11.35 -17.51
N LYS A 418 21.96 -11.90 -16.47
CA LYS A 418 22.20 -13.34 -16.38
C LYS A 418 20.89 -14.14 -16.44
N GLY A 419 19.90 -13.76 -15.63
CA GLY A 419 18.61 -14.45 -15.61
C GLY A 419 17.89 -14.44 -16.97
N LEU A 420 18.01 -13.35 -17.73
CA LEU A 420 17.46 -13.28 -19.10
C LEU A 420 18.23 -14.20 -20.06
N CYS A 421 19.56 -14.27 -19.96
CA CYS A 421 20.37 -15.17 -20.80
C CYS A 421 19.98 -16.63 -20.53
N ASP A 422 20.01 -17.03 -19.26
CA ASP A 422 19.67 -18.40 -18.83
C ASP A 422 18.23 -18.79 -19.24
N ALA A 423 17.27 -17.86 -19.16
CA ALA A 423 15.88 -18.13 -19.54
C ALA A 423 15.70 -18.27 -21.06
N VAL A 424 16.38 -17.42 -21.85
CA VAL A 424 16.24 -17.43 -23.32
C VAL A 424 16.80 -18.71 -23.94
N GLU A 425 17.86 -19.28 -23.37
CA GLU A 425 18.43 -20.58 -23.79
C GLU A 425 17.41 -21.73 -23.72
N GLY A 426 16.38 -21.62 -22.87
CA GLY A 426 15.32 -22.62 -22.75
C GLY A 426 14.27 -22.57 -23.86
N TYR A 427 14.27 -21.55 -24.74
CA TYR A 427 13.24 -21.38 -25.75
C TYR A 427 13.67 -21.88 -27.14
N ARG A 428 12.67 -22.37 -27.89
CA ARG A 428 12.76 -22.55 -29.33
C ARG A 428 12.02 -21.42 -30.04
N PHE A 429 12.59 -20.95 -31.14
CA PHE A 429 12.03 -19.89 -31.97
C PHE A 429 11.38 -20.49 -33.22
N SER A 430 10.19 -20.00 -33.60
CA SER A 430 9.56 -20.37 -34.86
C SER A 430 10.22 -19.67 -36.05
N GLU A 431 10.01 -20.16 -37.26
CA GLU A 431 10.54 -19.54 -38.49
C GLU A 431 10.09 -18.09 -38.66
N GLU A 432 8.85 -17.76 -38.27
CA GLU A 432 8.34 -16.39 -38.29
C GLU A 432 9.05 -15.48 -37.29
N GLU A 433 9.35 -16.00 -36.09
CA GLU A 433 10.08 -15.28 -35.04
C GLU A 433 11.54 -15.04 -35.47
N ILE A 434 12.17 -16.05 -36.06
CA ILE A 434 13.51 -15.99 -36.67
C ILE A 434 13.56 -14.87 -37.71
N ALA A 435 12.63 -14.88 -38.68
CA ALA A 435 12.56 -13.87 -39.73
C ALA A 435 12.31 -12.45 -39.18
N ARG A 436 11.61 -12.33 -38.03
CA ARG A 436 11.44 -11.04 -37.33
C ARG A 436 12.74 -10.58 -36.68
N ILE A 437 13.46 -11.47 -35.98
CA ILE A 437 14.73 -11.15 -35.33
C ILE A 437 15.77 -10.70 -36.37
N ASP A 438 15.88 -11.42 -37.49
CA ASP A 438 16.83 -11.09 -38.55
C ASP A 438 16.52 -9.74 -39.21
N ARG A 439 15.23 -9.42 -39.45
CA ARG A 439 14.82 -8.10 -39.94
C ARG A 439 15.21 -6.98 -38.99
N GLN A 440 14.98 -7.15 -37.67
CA GLN A 440 15.35 -6.15 -36.67
C GLN A 440 16.87 -5.94 -36.64
N ARG A 441 17.64 -7.02 -36.74
CA ARG A 441 19.10 -6.98 -36.78
C ARG A 441 19.60 -6.23 -38.02
N GLN A 442 19.14 -6.60 -39.21
CA GLN A 442 19.51 -5.94 -40.46
C GLN A 442 19.18 -4.44 -40.43
N ALA A 443 18.02 -4.07 -39.88
CA ALA A 443 17.65 -2.67 -39.71
C ALA A 443 18.63 -1.92 -38.78
N LYS A 444 19.07 -2.53 -37.67
CA LYS A 444 20.08 -1.94 -36.76
C LYS A 444 21.46 -1.85 -37.41
N GLU A 445 21.89 -2.88 -38.14
CA GLU A 445 23.16 -2.88 -38.87
C GLU A 445 23.16 -1.78 -39.95
N LYS A 446 22.06 -1.66 -40.71
CA LYS A 446 21.88 -0.58 -41.69
C LYS A 446 21.87 0.79 -41.02
N ALA A 447 21.18 0.97 -39.90
CA ALA A 447 21.20 2.22 -39.14
C ALA A 447 22.62 2.56 -38.66
N ARG A 448 23.40 1.57 -38.22
CA ARG A 448 24.80 1.74 -37.82
C ARG A 448 25.71 2.10 -39.01
N MET A 449 25.43 1.58 -40.21
CA MET A 449 26.15 1.92 -41.43
C MET A 449 25.82 3.32 -41.96
N VAL A 450 24.58 3.80 -41.77
CA VAL A 450 24.14 5.14 -42.17
C VAL A 450 24.76 6.23 -41.29
N VAL A 451 25.08 5.91 -40.04
CA VAL A 451 25.90 6.78 -39.19
C VAL A 451 27.34 6.69 -39.67
N ASP A 452 27.78 7.68 -40.47
CA ASP A 452 29.14 7.73 -41.01
C ASP A 452 30.15 7.59 -39.84
N PRO A 453 30.96 6.51 -39.81
CA PRO A 453 31.96 6.30 -38.76
C PRO A 453 32.91 7.50 -38.62
N LYS A 454 33.12 8.27 -39.69
CA LYS A 454 33.94 9.50 -39.68
C LYS A 454 33.26 10.68 -39.01
N THR A 455 31.93 10.74 -38.99
CA THR A 455 31.19 11.79 -38.25
C THR A 455 31.10 11.52 -36.74
N VAL A 456 31.17 10.25 -36.32
CA VAL A 456 31.18 9.86 -34.89
C VAL A 456 32.59 9.81 -34.31
N ALA A 457 33.62 9.59 -35.13
CA ALA A 457 35.00 9.81 -34.73
C ALA A 457 35.27 11.32 -34.64
N ARG A 458 34.82 11.98 -33.56
CA ARG A 458 35.43 13.25 -33.15
C ARG A 458 36.93 13.00 -33.07
N GLU A 459 37.70 13.72 -33.87
CA GLU A 459 39.16 13.69 -33.84
C GLU A 459 39.61 13.84 -32.39
N ARG A 460 40.17 12.77 -31.81
CA ARG A 460 40.61 12.78 -30.40
C ARG A 460 41.85 13.66 -30.31
N LYS A 461 41.68 14.86 -29.77
CA LYS A 461 42.77 15.78 -29.45
C LYS A 461 43.20 15.57 -28.01
N THR A 462 44.49 15.75 -27.75
CA THR A 462 45.02 15.86 -26.39
C THR A 462 44.96 17.32 -25.94
N LEU A 463 44.25 17.56 -24.84
CA LEU A 463 44.14 18.85 -24.17
C LEU A 463 44.94 18.83 -22.87
N ILE A 464 45.50 19.96 -22.49
CA ILE A 464 46.46 20.08 -21.40
C ILE A 464 45.92 21.13 -20.44
N LEU A 465 45.59 20.68 -19.23
CA LEU A 465 45.04 21.48 -18.16
C LEU A 465 46.19 22.14 -17.41
N GLY A 466 46.12 23.47 -17.25
CA GLY A 466 46.94 24.22 -16.32
C GLY A 466 46.05 25.00 -15.36
N ALA A 467 46.39 24.98 -14.08
CA ALA A 467 45.71 25.77 -13.07
C ALA A 467 46.72 26.54 -12.23
N LEU A 468 46.45 27.82 -11.98
CA LEU A 468 47.29 28.68 -11.17
C LEU A 468 46.44 29.41 -10.13
N ARG A 469 46.86 29.34 -8.86
CA ARG A 469 46.30 30.19 -7.81
C ARG A 469 47.02 31.54 -7.83
N VAL A 470 46.28 32.64 -7.95
CA VAL A 470 46.84 33.98 -7.98
C VAL A 470 46.52 34.69 -6.66
N ARG A 471 47.56 35.24 -6.02
CA ARG A 471 47.44 36.02 -4.77
C ARG A 471 47.41 37.51 -5.09
N HIS A 472 46.51 38.26 -4.45
CA HIS A 472 46.48 39.72 -4.47
C HIS A 472 46.54 40.21 -3.02
N ASP A 473 47.42 41.16 -2.71
CA ASP A 473 47.59 41.76 -1.36
C ASP A 473 47.63 40.77 -0.17
N GLY A 474 48.29 39.62 -0.36
CA GLY A 474 48.48 38.62 0.70
C GLY A 474 47.25 37.75 1.01
N ARG A 475 46.15 37.87 0.23
CA ARG A 475 44.98 36.98 0.29
C ARG A 475 44.84 36.15 -1.00
N GLU A 476 44.34 34.92 -0.88
CA GLU A 476 44.15 34.00 -2.01
C GLU A 476 42.83 34.30 -2.74
N ASP A 477 42.85 35.23 -3.69
CA ASP A 477 41.61 35.86 -4.17
C ASP A 477 41.00 35.24 -5.45
N PHE A 478 41.79 34.57 -6.31
CA PHE A 478 41.22 33.90 -7.51
C PHE A 478 42.05 32.74 -8.09
N LEU A 479 41.36 31.84 -8.79
CA LEU A 479 41.92 30.72 -9.53
C LEU A 479 41.88 31.02 -11.05
N GLU A 480 43.02 30.90 -11.71
CA GLU A 480 43.12 30.93 -13.17
C GLU A 480 43.24 29.50 -13.70
N VAL A 481 42.42 29.15 -14.70
CA VAL A 481 42.44 27.81 -15.31
C VAL A 481 42.51 27.95 -16.83
N ALA A 482 43.35 27.15 -17.47
CA ALA A 482 43.52 27.12 -18.91
C ALA A 482 43.55 25.69 -19.47
N LEU A 483 43.02 25.53 -20.68
CA LEU A 483 43.18 24.35 -21.53
C LEU A 483 44.00 24.74 -22.76
N VAL A 484 45.09 24.03 -23.00
CA VAL A 484 45.97 24.21 -24.15
C VAL A 484 45.94 22.95 -25.01
N GLY A 485 45.89 23.09 -26.32
CA GLY A 485 45.94 21.96 -27.25
C GLY A 485 47.34 21.35 -27.36
N GLN A 486 47.43 20.15 -27.91
CA GLN A 486 48.71 19.50 -28.20
C GLN A 486 49.63 20.34 -29.11
N ASP A 487 49.09 21.20 -29.95
CA ASP A 487 49.85 22.13 -30.80
C ASP A 487 50.38 23.37 -30.04
N GLY A 488 49.94 23.58 -28.79
CA GLY A 488 50.29 24.74 -27.97
C GLY A 488 49.32 25.92 -28.12
N SER A 489 48.25 25.77 -28.90
CA SER A 489 47.18 26.77 -29.01
C SER A 489 46.34 26.83 -27.73
N THR A 490 45.99 28.03 -27.27
CA THR A 490 45.09 28.20 -26.13
C THR A 490 43.67 27.90 -26.57
N VAL A 491 43.08 26.83 -26.05
CA VAL A 491 41.70 26.41 -26.35
C VAL A 491 40.72 27.15 -25.45
N TYR A 492 41.11 27.35 -24.19
CA TYR A 492 40.30 28.06 -23.20
C TYR A 492 41.21 28.62 -22.10
N SER A 493 40.91 29.81 -21.59
CA SER A 493 41.60 30.40 -20.44
C SER A 493 40.63 31.34 -19.73
N GLN A 494 40.43 31.13 -18.43
CA GLN A 494 39.49 31.94 -17.66
C GLN A 494 39.95 32.07 -16.21
N ARG A 495 39.76 33.27 -15.63
CA ARG A 495 39.88 33.51 -14.19
C ARG A 495 38.51 33.38 -13.53
N CYS A 496 38.46 32.72 -12.38
CA CYS A 496 37.26 32.53 -11.57
C CYS A 496 37.55 32.63 -10.07
N GLN A 497 36.53 32.94 -9.27
CA GLN A 497 36.69 32.98 -7.81
C GLN A 497 36.65 31.58 -7.20
N PRO A 498 37.48 31.28 -6.19
CA PRO A 498 37.44 30.00 -5.50
C PRO A 498 36.14 29.95 -4.68
N ARG A 499 35.56 28.77 -4.49
CA ARG A 499 34.29 28.64 -3.74
C ARG A 499 34.45 28.87 -2.23
N VAL A 500 35.67 28.74 -1.70
CA VAL A 500 35.95 28.73 -0.25
C VAL A 500 36.03 30.14 0.39
N PRO A 501 36.54 31.19 -0.28
CA PRO A 501 36.50 32.57 0.25
C PRO A 501 35.10 33.22 0.30
N LEU A 502 34.13 32.71 -0.46
CA LEU A 502 32.80 33.32 -0.66
C LEU A 502 31.86 33.18 0.56
N GLU A 503 31.97 32.10 1.33
CA GLU A 503 31.08 31.84 2.49
C GLU A 503 31.18 32.91 3.60
N ALA A 504 32.32 33.62 3.69
CA ALA A 504 32.53 34.69 4.66
C ALA A 504 31.80 35.99 4.26
N ILE A 505 31.82 36.34 2.97
CA ILE A 505 31.22 37.57 2.44
C ILE A 505 29.70 37.43 2.30
N GLU A 506 29.22 36.25 1.89
CA GLU A 506 27.79 35.91 1.82
C GLU A 506 27.09 36.03 3.18
N ARG A 507 27.77 35.63 4.26
CA ARG A 507 27.26 35.74 5.64
C ARG A 507 27.17 37.17 6.14
N GLU A 508 28.15 38.00 5.79
CA GLU A 508 28.27 39.36 6.31
C GLU A 508 27.34 40.34 5.57
N TYR A 509 27.14 40.16 4.25
CA TYR A 509 26.41 41.12 3.41
C TYR A 509 25.11 40.58 2.80
N ARG A 510 24.74 39.31 3.00
CA ARG A 510 23.50 38.67 2.47
C ARG A 510 23.32 38.84 0.95
N LEU A 511 24.41 38.88 0.20
CA LEU A 511 24.39 38.93 -1.27
C LEU A 511 24.24 37.51 -1.83
N SER A 512 23.47 37.34 -2.90
CA SER A 512 23.38 36.06 -3.61
C SER A 512 24.56 35.85 -4.56
N ASP A 513 24.83 34.60 -4.96
CA ASP A 513 25.88 34.25 -5.94
C ASP A 513 25.78 35.08 -7.23
N ASP A 514 24.55 35.41 -7.65
CA ASP A 514 24.26 36.23 -8.84
C ASP A 514 24.61 37.71 -8.62
N ASP A 515 24.35 38.25 -7.42
CA ASP A 515 24.70 39.63 -7.05
C ASP A 515 26.23 39.82 -6.98
N MET A 516 26.94 38.81 -6.47
CA MET A 516 28.40 38.82 -6.35
C MET A 516 29.11 38.68 -7.70
N SER A 517 28.60 37.81 -8.58
CA SER A 517 29.08 37.66 -9.96
C SER A 517 28.98 38.98 -10.75
N ALA A 518 27.86 39.70 -10.59
CA ALA A 518 27.64 41.00 -11.20
C ALA A 518 28.59 42.09 -10.65
N LEU A 519 28.88 42.05 -9.34
CA LEU A 519 29.71 43.05 -8.66
C LEU A 519 31.21 42.92 -9.02
N LEU A 520 31.69 41.69 -9.16
CA LEU A 520 33.11 41.38 -9.39
C LEU A 520 33.48 41.25 -10.87
N LYS A 521 32.49 41.18 -11.77
CA LYS A 521 32.69 40.98 -13.22
C LYS A 521 33.54 39.74 -13.57
N MET A 522 33.48 38.69 -12.76
CA MET A 522 34.20 37.43 -12.97
C MET A 522 33.24 36.24 -12.86
N PRO A 523 33.37 35.20 -13.72
CA PRO A 523 32.48 34.04 -13.67
C PRO A 523 32.73 33.18 -12.43
N LEU A 524 31.67 32.52 -11.95
CA LEU A 524 31.74 31.58 -10.83
C LEU A 524 32.54 30.32 -11.22
N SER A 525 33.21 29.71 -10.24
CA SER A 525 33.99 28.48 -10.47
C SER A 525 33.16 27.30 -10.99
N GLN A 526 31.84 27.27 -10.71
CA GLN A 526 30.95 26.23 -11.24
C GLN A 526 30.71 26.36 -12.76
N ASP A 527 30.60 27.59 -13.27
CA ASP A 527 30.38 27.85 -14.69
C ASP A 527 31.64 27.54 -15.50
N VAL A 528 32.80 27.97 -14.99
CA VAL A 528 34.10 27.65 -15.58
C VAL A 528 34.33 26.14 -15.57
N ARG A 529 33.99 25.46 -14.48
CA ARG A 529 34.05 23.98 -14.40
C ARG A 529 33.15 23.32 -15.44
N LYS A 530 31.89 23.76 -15.55
CA LYS A 530 30.95 23.21 -16.54
C LYS A 530 31.51 23.38 -17.95
N ARG A 531 32.07 24.54 -18.25
CA ARG A 531 32.67 24.83 -19.55
C ARG A 531 33.89 23.95 -19.85
N ILE A 532 34.77 23.73 -18.87
CA ILE A 532 35.93 22.84 -19.01
C ILE A 532 35.47 21.39 -19.26
N VAL A 533 34.46 20.91 -18.52
CA VAL A 533 33.89 19.56 -18.69
C VAL A 533 33.25 19.39 -20.07
N GLU A 534 32.59 20.43 -20.60
CA GLU A 534 32.05 20.42 -21.97
C GLU A 534 33.16 20.36 -23.02
N LEU A 535 34.21 21.16 -22.87
CA LEU A 535 35.34 21.21 -23.80
C LEU A 535 36.20 19.95 -23.77
N ALA A 536 36.27 19.27 -22.64
CA ALA A 536 37.00 18.00 -22.49
C ALA A 536 36.23 16.79 -23.03
N ASN A 537 34.94 16.91 -23.34
CA ASN A 537 34.09 15.78 -23.69
C ASN A 537 34.56 15.04 -24.96
N GLY A 538 35.00 13.78 -24.77
CA GLY A 538 35.50 12.93 -25.85
C GLY A 538 36.96 13.20 -26.27
N HIS A 539 37.71 14.00 -25.50
CA HIS A 539 39.13 14.30 -25.70
C HIS A 539 40.00 13.74 -24.58
N ASP A 540 41.29 13.55 -24.84
CA ASP A 540 42.25 13.12 -23.81
C ASP A 540 42.74 14.35 -23.04
N VAL A 541 42.76 14.30 -21.71
CA VAL A 541 43.19 15.43 -20.87
C VAL A 541 44.46 15.06 -20.10
N VAL A 542 45.45 15.94 -20.12
CA VAL A 542 46.69 15.81 -19.34
C VAL A 542 46.74 16.96 -18.32
N ALA A 543 47.00 16.66 -17.05
CA ALA A 543 47.15 17.66 -16.00
C ALA A 543 48.52 17.54 -15.32
N TYR A 544 49.05 18.65 -14.78
CA TYR A 544 50.41 18.71 -14.24
C TYR A 544 50.50 18.21 -12.79
N TYR A 545 49.38 18.03 -12.10
CA TYR A 545 49.30 17.36 -10.80
C TYR A 545 47.92 16.76 -10.58
N ARG A 546 47.83 15.77 -9.69
CA ARG A 546 46.54 15.21 -9.25
C ARG A 546 45.63 16.27 -8.60
N ALA A 547 46.21 17.25 -7.91
CA ALA A 547 45.48 18.34 -7.30
C ALA A 547 44.75 19.22 -8.33
N GLU A 548 45.30 19.38 -9.55
CA GLU A 548 44.65 20.14 -10.62
C GLU A 548 43.41 19.42 -11.16
N CYS A 549 43.47 18.09 -11.31
CA CYS A 549 42.29 17.28 -11.65
C CYS A 549 41.19 17.41 -10.58
N ALA A 550 41.57 17.49 -9.31
CA ALA A 550 40.62 17.66 -8.20
C ALA A 550 39.89 19.02 -8.24
N LEU A 551 40.45 20.04 -8.89
CA LEU A 551 39.80 21.34 -9.09
C LEU A 551 38.62 21.28 -10.07
N VAL A 552 38.54 20.25 -10.92
CA VAL A 552 37.47 20.07 -11.91
C VAL A 552 36.75 18.73 -11.68
N PRO A 553 35.90 18.60 -10.64
CA PRO A 553 35.20 17.35 -10.38
C PRO A 553 34.32 16.93 -11.57
N GLY A 554 34.31 15.65 -11.93
CA GLY A 554 33.56 15.14 -13.07
C GLY A 554 34.29 15.20 -14.42
N LEU A 555 35.49 15.81 -14.48
CA LEU A 555 36.36 15.78 -15.66
C LEU A 555 36.70 14.34 -16.09
N GLU A 556 37.00 13.47 -15.13
CA GLU A 556 37.28 12.03 -15.34
C GLU A 556 36.10 11.27 -15.98
N ARG A 557 34.87 11.77 -15.84
CA ARG A 557 33.68 11.14 -16.43
C ARG A 557 33.36 11.66 -17.83
N SER A 558 33.85 12.84 -18.18
CA SER A 558 33.56 13.52 -19.46
C SER A 558 34.68 13.34 -20.48
N ALA A 559 35.94 13.43 -20.02
CA ALA A 559 37.10 13.18 -20.86
C ALA A 559 37.17 11.71 -21.33
N ALA A 560 37.72 11.48 -22.51
CA ALA A 560 37.98 10.14 -23.02
C ALA A 560 39.04 9.42 -22.17
N SER A 561 40.04 10.16 -21.70
CA SER A 561 41.01 9.72 -20.70
C SER A 561 41.55 10.93 -19.93
N VAL A 562 42.00 10.72 -18.69
CA VAL A 562 42.69 11.75 -17.89
C VAL A 562 44.02 11.18 -17.41
N ARG A 563 45.13 11.85 -17.75
CA ARG A 563 46.47 11.51 -17.29
C ARG A 563 46.99 12.62 -16.40
N ALA A 564 47.18 12.34 -15.11
CA ALA A 564 47.92 13.22 -14.22
C ALA A 564 49.42 12.92 -14.37
N LEU A 565 50.22 13.95 -14.61
CA LEU A 565 51.66 13.90 -14.38
C LEU A 565 51.82 14.10 -12.87
N GLU A 566 52.25 13.08 -12.13
CA GLU A 566 52.37 13.18 -10.67
C GLU A 566 53.67 13.91 -10.27
N ASP A 567 53.69 14.39 -9.01
CA ASP A 567 54.85 15.02 -8.40
C ASP A 567 56.07 14.10 -8.49
N LEU A 568 57.17 14.66 -9.00
CA LEU A 568 58.40 13.93 -9.32
C LEU A 568 59.14 13.42 -8.08
N ASP A 569 58.73 13.84 -6.89
CA ASP A 569 59.33 13.40 -5.63
C ASP A 569 58.83 11.98 -5.20
N ASP A 570 57.75 11.47 -5.79
CA ASP A 570 57.25 10.08 -5.57
C ASP A 570 57.65 9.09 -6.69
N ALA A 571 58.26 9.56 -7.78
CA ALA A 571 58.72 8.71 -8.88
C ALA A 571 60.24 8.42 -8.78
N LYS A 572 60.59 7.30 -8.13
CA LYS A 572 61.96 6.74 -8.17
C LYS A 572 62.50 6.48 -9.59
N ASP A 573 61.67 6.55 -10.62
CA ASP A 573 62.02 6.18 -12.00
C ASP A 573 62.33 7.36 -12.95
N LEU A 574 62.31 8.62 -12.50
CA LEU A 574 62.56 9.78 -13.38
C LEU A 574 63.94 10.44 -13.24
N TRP A 575 64.69 10.13 -12.18
CA TRP A 575 66.08 10.60 -12.00
C TRP A 575 67.04 10.06 -13.07
N THR A 576 66.67 8.98 -13.76
CA THR A 576 67.46 8.33 -14.82
C THR A 576 67.29 8.96 -16.21
N SER A 577 66.40 9.95 -16.39
CA SER A 577 66.06 10.44 -17.74
C SER A 577 66.69 11.78 -18.16
N GLY A 578 67.29 12.56 -17.24
CA GLY A 578 67.83 13.91 -17.56
C GLY A 578 66.79 14.95 -18.02
N VAL A 579 65.50 14.59 -18.07
CA VAL A 579 64.41 15.41 -18.61
C VAL A 579 64.13 16.65 -17.74
N ARG A 580 64.31 16.55 -16.41
CA ARG A 580 64.05 17.65 -15.47
C ARG A 580 65.02 18.83 -15.66
N GLN A 581 66.32 18.57 -15.82
CA GLN A 581 67.35 19.62 -15.92
C GLN A 581 67.17 20.44 -17.21
N GLY A 582 66.95 19.77 -18.34
CA GLY A 582 66.74 20.45 -19.63
C GLY A 582 65.42 21.23 -19.76
N ILE A 583 64.40 20.91 -18.95
CA ILE A 583 63.11 21.63 -18.93
C ILE A 583 63.13 22.75 -17.90
N ALA A 584 63.71 22.56 -16.71
CA ALA A 584 63.88 23.61 -15.70
C ALA A 584 64.73 24.77 -16.23
N ASP A 585 65.77 24.47 -17.02
CA ASP A 585 66.62 25.50 -17.65
C ASP A 585 65.92 26.21 -18.83
N ARG A 586 64.84 25.63 -19.38
CA ARG A 586 64.06 26.19 -20.51
C ARG A 586 62.73 26.81 -20.08
N SER A 587 62.23 26.50 -18.88
CA SER A 587 60.95 26.99 -18.40
C SER A 587 61.10 28.45 -18.00
N ARG A 588 60.43 29.33 -18.74
CA ARG A 588 60.18 30.71 -18.28
C ARG A 588 59.35 30.64 -16.99
N GLU A 589 59.57 31.59 -16.10
CA GLU A 589 58.80 31.73 -14.85
C GLU A 589 57.29 31.57 -15.11
N ILE A 590 56.63 30.74 -14.30
CA ILE A 590 55.19 30.44 -14.45
C ILE A 590 54.41 31.60 -13.82
N HIS A 591 53.84 32.47 -14.66
CA HIS A 591 53.06 33.61 -14.22
C HIS A 591 51.55 33.49 -14.51
N THR A 592 51.17 32.62 -15.45
CA THR A 592 49.76 32.40 -15.82
C THR A 592 49.40 30.91 -15.90
N ALA A 593 48.11 30.58 -15.82
CA ALA A 593 47.64 29.20 -16.00
C ALA A 593 47.96 28.64 -17.41
N VAL A 594 48.05 29.51 -18.42
CA VAL A 594 48.49 29.13 -19.77
C VAL A 594 49.97 28.73 -19.78
N ASP A 595 50.81 29.44 -19.03
CA ASP A 595 52.23 29.09 -18.89
C ASP A 595 52.39 27.75 -18.16
N ALA A 596 51.59 27.53 -17.11
CA ALA A 596 51.53 26.24 -16.41
C ALA A 596 51.14 25.09 -17.38
N ALA A 597 50.09 25.29 -18.19
CA ALA A 597 49.68 24.31 -19.19
C ALA A 597 50.75 24.06 -20.27
N LYS A 598 51.52 25.09 -20.66
CA LYS A 598 52.64 24.95 -21.62
C LYS A 598 53.82 24.19 -21.02
N VAL A 599 54.13 24.37 -19.74
CA VAL A 599 55.17 23.58 -19.05
C VAL A 599 54.74 22.11 -18.96
N ALA A 600 53.49 21.85 -18.55
CA ALA A 600 52.90 20.51 -18.52
C ALA A 600 52.97 19.83 -19.89
N ARG A 601 52.72 20.59 -20.96
CA ARG A 601 52.85 20.13 -22.35
C ARG A 601 54.27 19.71 -22.70
N LEU A 602 55.27 20.51 -22.36
CA LEU A 602 56.66 20.18 -22.65
C LEU A 602 57.09 18.88 -21.94
N LEU A 603 56.70 18.73 -20.68
CA LEU A 603 56.93 17.53 -19.90
C LEU A 603 56.27 16.30 -20.53
N TRP A 604 55.00 16.43 -20.91
CA TRP A 604 54.27 15.36 -21.58
C TRP A 604 54.93 14.93 -22.90
N ILE A 605 55.40 15.88 -23.72
CA ILE A 605 56.11 15.59 -24.98
C ILE A 605 57.40 14.82 -24.71
N GLU A 606 58.23 15.25 -23.75
CA GLU A 606 59.50 14.60 -23.45
C GLU A 606 59.31 13.21 -22.82
N LEU A 607 58.35 13.06 -21.90
CA LEU A 607 57.97 11.74 -21.37
C LEU A 607 57.56 10.78 -22.48
N ARG A 608 56.76 11.25 -23.45
CA ARG A 608 56.33 10.41 -24.56
C ARG A 608 57.48 10.01 -25.49
N LYS A 609 58.48 10.88 -25.68
CA LYS A 609 59.71 10.53 -26.41
C LYS A 609 60.51 9.45 -25.69
N VAL A 610 60.61 9.52 -24.36
CA VAL A 610 61.28 8.49 -23.55
C VAL A 610 60.53 7.17 -23.63
N GLU A 611 59.21 7.17 -23.46
CA GLU A 611 58.35 5.98 -23.61
C GLU A 611 58.50 5.33 -24.99
N MET A 612 58.52 6.13 -26.07
CA MET A 612 58.72 5.61 -27.42
C MET A 612 60.12 5.02 -27.64
N ARG A 613 61.17 5.64 -27.08
CA ARG A 613 62.55 5.09 -27.13
C ARG A 613 62.66 3.78 -26.34
N ALA A 614 62.03 3.69 -25.18
CA ALA A 614 61.98 2.46 -24.38
C ALA A 614 61.22 1.34 -25.11
N ALA A 615 60.09 1.65 -25.75
CA ALA A 615 59.33 0.70 -26.54
C ALA A 615 60.10 0.21 -27.79
N GLN A 616 60.87 1.10 -28.44
CA GLN A 616 61.74 0.73 -29.57
C GLN A 616 62.95 -0.10 -29.13
N GLY A 617 63.54 0.19 -27.97
CA GLY A 617 64.63 -0.61 -27.40
C GLY A 617 64.18 -2.02 -26.98
N ALA A 618 62.96 -2.16 -26.46
CA ALA A 618 62.37 -3.46 -26.11
C ALA A 618 62.05 -4.32 -27.35
N ALA A 619 61.74 -3.70 -28.50
CA ALA A 619 61.52 -4.42 -29.75
C ALA A 619 62.82 -4.87 -30.46
N GLY A 620 63.97 -4.30 -30.10
CA GLY A 620 65.28 -4.63 -30.68
C GLY A 620 66.02 -5.77 -29.97
N ALA A 621 65.53 -6.24 -28.83
CA ALA A 621 66.10 -7.38 -28.10
C ALA A 621 65.32 -8.67 -28.43
N GLN A 622 65.55 -9.23 -29.62
CA GLN A 622 65.24 -10.65 -29.86
C GLN A 622 66.38 -11.50 -29.29
N PRO A 623 66.10 -12.52 -28.46
CA PRO A 623 67.14 -13.42 -27.99
C PRO A 623 67.61 -14.32 -29.14
N ALA A 624 68.93 -14.44 -29.28
CA ALA A 624 69.58 -15.45 -30.11
C ALA A 624 69.44 -16.85 -29.51
#